data_AF-A0A238XLR9-F1
#
_entry.id   AF-A0A238XLR9-F1
#
_cell.length_a   1.000
_cell.length_b   1.000
_cell.length_c   1.000
_cell.angle_alpha   90.00
_cell.angle_beta   90.00
_cell.angle_gamma   90.00
#
_symmetry.space_group_name_H-M   'P 1'
#
loop_
_entity.id
_entity.type
_entity.pdbx_description
1 polymer ?
#
loop_
_entity_poly.entity_id
_entity_poly.type
_entity_poly.pdbx_seq_one_letter_code
_entity_poly.pdbx_strand_id
1 'polypeptide(L)'
;MVLTPEEWVRQHLIHYLIKDKSYPISLIAVEKKLTINGLTKRTDILVFNTKGLPEIIVECKAPSVKITQGSFDQIARYNLKLQANYLIVSNGLHHFFCKMDTKNECYIFLENIPNYTK
;
A
#
# COMPACT_ATOMS: atom_id res chain seq x y z
N MET A 1 -11.44 -6.61 -16.78
CA MET A 1 -11.50 -5.60 -15.69
C MET A 1 -12.10 -4.33 -16.26
N VAL A 2 -13.12 -3.77 -15.60
CA VAL A 2 -13.65 -2.43 -15.91
C VAL A 2 -12.69 -1.42 -15.28
N LEU A 3 -12.28 -0.39 -16.01
CA LEU A 3 -11.47 0.71 -15.48
C LEU A 3 -12.32 1.56 -14.53
N THR A 4 -12.42 1.14 -13.27
CA THR A 4 -12.93 2.03 -12.23
C THR A 4 -11.92 3.16 -12.00
N PRO A 5 -12.34 4.32 -11.48
CA PRO A 5 -11.39 5.39 -11.17
C PRO A 5 -10.31 4.96 -10.18
N GLU A 6 -10.64 4.04 -9.26
CA GLU A 6 -9.68 3.43 -8.32
C GLU A 6 -8.69 2.50 -9.03
N GLU A 7 -9.15 1.72 -10.02
CA GLU A 7 -8.30 0.87 -10.85
C GLU A 7 -7.23 1.67 -11.58
N TRP A 8 -7.60 2.84 -12.11
CA TRP A 8 -6.66 3.75 -12.77
C TRP A 8 -5.54 4.17 -11.81
N VAL A 9 -5.90 4.57 -10.58
CA VAL A 9 -4.91 4.92 -9.55
C VAL A 9 -4.01 3.73 -9.22
N ARG A 10 -4.59 2.53 -9.10
CA ARG A 10 -3.84 1.30 -8.80
C ARG A 10 -2.81 0.99 -9.89
N GLN A 11 -3.19 1.06 -11.17
CA GLN A 11 -2.26 0.83 -12.29
C GLN A 11 -1.13 1.86 -12.32
N HIS A 12 -1.43 3.14 -12.07
CA HIS A 12 -0.42 4.19 -11.99
C HIS A 12 0.55 3.96 -10.82
N LEU A 13 0.06 3.52 -9.65
CA LEU A 13 0.94 3.18 -8.53
C LEU A 13 1.82 1.96 -8.81
N ILE A 14 1.31 0.93 -9.47
CA ILE A 14 2.12 -0.22 -9.90
C ILE A 14 3.23 0.24 -10.85
N HIS A 15 2.89 1.09 -11.83
CA HIS A 15 3.87 1.65 -12.76
C HIS A 15 4.97 2.41 -12.02
N TYR A 16 4.58 3.30 -11.10
CA TYR A 16 5.50 4.06 -10.26
C TYR A 16 6.44 3.15 -9.43
N LEU A 17 5.89 2.12 -8.80
CA LEU A 17 6.67 1.16 -8.02
C LEU A 17 7.74 0.46 -8.87
N ILE A 18 7.38 0.09 -10.11
CA ILE A 18 8.27 -0.64 -11.02
C ILE A 18 9.31 0.29 -11.67
N LYS A 19 8.88 1.43 -12.21
CA LYS A 19 9.72 2.29 -13.06
C LYS A 19 10.55 3.26 -12.25
N ASP A 20 9.93 3.94 -11.30
CA ASP A 20 10.60 4.98 -10.53
C ASP A 20 11.26 4.42 -9.27
N LYS A 21 10.61 3.45 -8.62
CA LYS A 21 11.11 2.84 -7.37
C LYS A 21 11.83 1.52 -7.55
N SER A 22 11.89 1.00 -8.78
CA SER A 22 12.65 -0.20 -9.16
C SER A 22 12.22 -1.48 -8.42
N TYR A 23 11.00 -1.54 -7.85
CA TYR A 23 10.46 -2.77 -7.27
C TYR A 23 10.14 -3.78 -8.39
N PRO A 24 10.72 -4.99 -8.37
CA PRO A 24 10.43 -6.00 -9.38
C PRO A 24 8.96 -6.41 -9.38
N ILE A 25 8.38 -6.56 -10.57
CA ILE A 25 6.98 -7.00 -10.73
C ILE A 25 6.70 -8.34 -10.03
N SER A 26 7.70 -9.23 -9.95
CA SER A 26 7.60 -10.53 -9.27
C SER A 26 7.36 -10.41 -7.76
N LEU A 27 7.65 -9.25 -7.17
CA LEU A 27 7.42 -8.97 -5.75
C LEU A 27 6.11 -8.21 -5.51
N ILE A 28 5.35 -7.86 -6.55
CA ILE A 28 4.13 -7.08 -6.45
C ILE A 28 2.92 -8.00 -6.65
N ALA A 29 2.05 -8.07 -5.65
CA ALA A 29 0.76 -8.74 -5.72
C ALA A 29 -0.38 -7.72 -5.69
N VAL A 30 -1.43 -8.01 -6.44
CA VAL A 30 -2.64 -7.19 -6.56
C VAL A 30 -3.83 -7.96 -5.99
N GLU A 31 -4.76 -7.26 -5.33
CA GLU A 31 -6.02 -7.82 -4.79
C GLU A 31 -5.83 -9.00 -3.82
N LYS A 32 -4.82 -8.95 -2.95
CA LYS A 32 -4.58 -10.02 -1.98
C LYS A 32 -5.71 -10.04 -0.93
N LYS A 33 -6.42 -11.17 -0.83
CA LYS A 33 -7.40 -11.40 0.24
C LYS A 33 -6.69 -11.61 1.58
N LEU A 34 -7.16 -10.90 2.60
CA LEU A 34 -6.76 -11.00 4.00
C LEU A 34 -7.98 -11.36 4.84
N THR A 35 -7.84 -12.31 5.76
CA THR A 35 -8.86 -12.60 6.77
C THR A 35 -8.43 -11.96 8.09
N ILE A 36 -9.20 -10.98 8.55
CA ILE A 36 -8.95 -10.24 9.79
C ILE A 36 -10.21 -10.31 10.64
N ASN A 37 -10.12 -10.91 11.82
CA ASN A 37 -11.23 -11.08 12.77
C ASN A 37 -12.47 -11.72 12.11
N GLY A 38 -12.28 -12.74 11.26
CA GLY A 38 -13.35 -13.42 10.54
C GLY A 38 -13.89 -12.67 9.31
N LEU A 39 -13.48 -11.42 9.07
CA LEU A 39 -13.86 -10.63 7.90
C LEU A 39 -12.80 -10.76 6.81
N THR A 40 -13.23 -11.11 5.59
CA THR A 40 -12.34 -11.11 4.42
C THR A 40 -12.29 -9.71 3.82
N LYS A 41 -11.10 -9.12 3.78
CA LYS A 41 -10.80 -7.84 3.14
C LYS A 41 -9.77 -8.03 2.04
N ARG A 42 -9.64 -7.05 1.14
CA ARG A 42 -8.66 -7.06 0.06
C ARG A 42 -7.76 -5.84 0.22
N THR A 43 -6.47 -6.03 -0.02
CA THR A 43 -5.54 -4.91 -0.24
C THR A 43 -5.39 -4.68 -1.72
N ASP A 44 -5.20 -3.43 -2.13
CA ASP A 44 -5.08 -3.11 -3.54
C ASP A 44 -3.74 -3.56 -4.11
N ILE A 45 -2.65 -3.25 -3.41
CA ILE A 45 -1.30 -3.70 -3.75
C ILE A 45 -0.58 -4.14 -2.47
N LEU A 46 0.14 -5.26 -2.57
CA LEU A 46 1.05 -5.76 -1.56
C LEU A 46 2.40 -6.04 -2.22
N VAL A 47 3.47 -5.41 -1.73
CA VAL A 47 4.84 -5.64 -2.19
C VAL A 47 5.58 -6.46 -1.14
N PHE A 48 6.29 -7.49 -1.60
CA PHE A 48 7.11 -8.35 -0.76
C PHE A 48 8.60 -7.98 -0.84
N ASN A 49 9.37 -8.30 0.19
CA ASN A 49 10.82 -8.28 0.11
C ASN A 49 11.38 -9.63 -0.37
N THR A 50 12.71 -9.74 -0.46
CA THR A 50 13.41 -10.95 -0.93
C THR A 50 13.20 -12.17 -0.03
N LYS A 51 12.72 -11.98 1.21
CA LYS A 51 12.34 -13.07 2.13
C LYS A 51 10.88 -13.51 1.98
N GLY A 52 10.15 -12.92 1.03
CA GLY A 52 8.72 -13.19 0.85
C GLY A 52 7.83 -12.57 1.93
N LEU A 53 8.36 -11.66 2.75
CA LEU A 53 7.59 -10.96 3.78
C LEU A 53 7.00 -9.66 3.22
N PRO A 54 5.80 -9.25 3.65
CA PRO A 54 5.23 -7.95 3.30
C PRO A 54 6.19 -6.80 3.63
N GLU A 55 6.42 -5.93 2.66
CA GLU A 55 7.31 -4.77 2.78
C GLU A 55 6.50 -3.48 2.64
N ILE A 56 5.59 -3.43 1.66
CA ILE A 56 4.73 -2.29 1.38
C ILE A 56 3.29 -2.77 1.22
N ILE A 57 2.35 -2.11 1.90
CA ILE A 57 0.92 -2.23 1.64
C ILE A 57 0.39 -0.92 1.06
N VAL A 58 -0.50 -1.02 0.08
CA VAL A 58 -1.12 0.14 -0.57
C VAL A 58 -2.64 0.05 -0.52
N GLU A 59 -3.26 1.19 -0.21
CA GLU A 59 -4.69 1.45 -0.38
C GLU A 59 -4.87 2.57 -1.42
N CYS A 60 -5.63 2.27 -2.47
CA CYS A 60 -6.02 3.18 -3.53
C CYS A 60 -7.44 3.68 -3.28
N LYS A 61 -7.71 4.94 -3.63
CA LYS A 61 -9.04 5.53 -3.68
C LYS A 61 -9.27 6.16 -5.05
N ALA A 62 -10.52 6.36 -5.43
CA ALA A 62 -10.83 7.14 -6.63
C ALA A 62 -10.31 8.59 -6.51
N PRO A 63 -9.91 9.26 -7.62
CA PRO A 63 -9.37 10.62 -7.58
C PRO A 63 -10.28 11.67 -6.93
N SER A 64 -11.60 11.51 -7.02
CA SER A 64 -12.57 12.40 -6.39
C SER A 64 -12.70 12.19 -4.86
N VAL A 65 -12.14 11.11 -4.32
CA VAL A 65 -12.22 10.78 -2.89
C VAL A 65 -11.05 11.41 -2.16
N LYS A 66 -11.35 12.27 -1.18
CA LYS A 66 -10.35 12.86 -0.29
C LYS A 66 -9.77 11.78 0.62
N ILE A 67 -8.44 11.74 0.73
CA ILE A 67 -7.75 10.91 1.71
C ILE A 67 -7.97 11.51 3.10
N THR A 68 -8.47 10.69 4.02
CA THR A 68 -8.81 11.09 5.39
C THR A 68 -8.13 10.16 6.40
N GLN A 69 -8.17 10.53 7.68
CA GLN A 69 -7.71 9.66 8.77
C GLN A 69 -8.33 8.26 8.70
N GLY A 70 -9.61 8.13 8.33
CA GLY A 70 -10.26 6.83 8.17
C GLY A 70 -9.62 5.95 7.08
N SER A 71 -8.99 6.55 6.06
CA SER A 71 -8.22 5.80 5.05
C SER A 71 -6.94 5.22 5.65
N PHE A 72 -6.26 5.98 6.52
CA PHE A 72 -5.10 5.51 7.27
C PHE A 72 -5.48 4.44 8.30
N ASP A 73 -6.57 4.64 9.03
CA ASP A 73 -7.06 3.67 10.00
C ASP A 73 -7.40 2.33 9.33
N GLN A 74 -7.91 2.36 8.10
CA GLN A 74 -8.20 1.16 7.32
C GLN A 74 -6.93 0.37 7.02
N ILE A 75 -5.93 1.02 6.41
CA ILE A 75 -4.69 0.35 6.01
C ILE A 75 -3.84 -0.05 7.24
N ALA A 76 -3.84 0.74 8.31
CA ALA A 76 -3.15 0.43 9.56
C ALA A 76 -3.72 -0.85 10.20
N ARG A 77 -5.04 -1.02 10.22
CA ARG A 77 -5.68 -2.26 10.71
C ARG A 77 -5.27 -3.49 9.90
N TYR A 78 -5.14 -3.35 8.59
CA TYR A 78 -4.65 -4.46 7.74
C TYR A 78 -3.19 -4.78 8.07
N ASN A 79 -2.40 -3.74 8.34
CA ASN A 79 -1.00 -3.90 8.65
C ASN A 79 -0.73 -4.56 10.00
N LEU A 80 -1.69 -4.58 10.94
CA LEU A 80 -1.57 -5.37 12.18
C LEU A 80 -1.34 -6.86 11.91
N LYS A 81 -1.91 -7.40 10.82
CA LYS A 81 -1.75 -8.80 10.41
C LYS A 81 -0.54 -9.00 9.50
N LEU A 82 -0.30 -8.06 8.58
CA LEU A 82 0.72 -8.18 7.54
C LEU A 82 2.12 -7.77 8.01
N GLN A 83 2.21 -6.85 8.97
CA GLN A 83 3.46 -6.34 9.51
C GLN A 83 4.40 -5.77 8.44
N ALA A 84 3.85 -5.10 7.42
CA ALA A 84 4.62 -4.40 6.41
C ALA A 84 5.30 -3.15 7.02
N ASN A 85 6.48 -2.83 6.51
CA ASN A 85 7.28 -1.70 6.98
C ASN A 85 6.73 -0.35 6.50
N TYR A 86 6.14 -0.32 5.30
CA TYR A 86 5.64 0.90 4.67
C TYR A 86 4.17 0.78 4.29
N LEU A 87 3.45 1.89 4.44
CA LEU A 87 2.04 2.03 4.09
C LEU A 87 1.92 3.17 3.09
N ILE A 88 1.12 2.97 2.05
CA ILE A 88 0.84 3.99 1.04
C ILE A 88 -0.66 4.16 0.92
N VAL A 89 -1.13 5.40 0.98
CA VAL A 89 -2.51 5.73 0.63
C VAL A 89 -2.48 6.73 -0.52
N SER A 90 -3.18 6.42 -1.60
CA SER A 90 -3.22 7.30 -2.77
C SER A 90 -4.59 7.38 -3.40
N ASN A 91 -4.93 8.57 -3.91
CA ASN A 91 -6.05 8.79 -4.81
C ASN A 91 -5.58 9.24 -6.22
N GLY A 92 -4.31 9.07 -6.53
CA GLY A 92 -3.70 9.49 -7.80
C GLY A 92 -3.40 10.98 -7.94
N LEU A 93 -3.97 11.84 -7.08
CA LEU A 93 -3.65 13.27 -7.01
C LEU A 93 -2.78 13.59 -5.78
N HIS A 94 -3.03 12.88 -4.70
CA HIS A 94 -2.27 12.94 -3.46
C HIS A 94 -1.76 11.54 -3.11
N HIS A 95 -0.54 11.51 -2.61
CA HIS A 95 0.16 10.31 -2.19
C HIS A 95 0.68 10.53 -0.78
N PHE A 96 0.32 9.66 0.13
CA PHE A 96 0.83 9.67 1.49
C PHE A 96 1.62 8.40 1.73
N PHE A 97 2.84 8.56 2.21
CA PHE A 97 3.76 7.48 2.52
C PHE A 97 3.99 7.47 4.02
N CYS A 98 3.90 6.30 4.62
CA CYS A 98 4.16 6.13 6.03
C CYS A 98 5.12 4.98 6.27
N LYS A 99 5.97 5.11 7.28
CA LYS A 99 6.74 4.01 7.85
C LYS A 99 6.15 3.63 9.19
N MET A 100 6.01 2.33 9.45
CA MET A 100 5.65 1.87 10.79
C MET A 100 6.81 2.06 11.76
N ASP A 101 6.51 2.71 12.89
CA ASP A 101 7.31 2.59 14.10
C ASP A 101 6.67 1.53 14.99
N THR A 102 7.19 0.31 14.90
CA THR A 102 6.70 -0.82 15.71
C THR A 102 7.01 -0.66 17.19
N LYS A 103 7.99 0.17 17.58
CA LYS A 103 8.33 0.39 18.99
C LYS A 103 7.34 1.34 19.66
N ASN A 104 6.92 2.38 18.93
CA ASN A 104 6.02 3.41 19.44
C ASN A 104 4.56 3.23 18.97
N GLU A 105 4.27 2.12 18.28
CA GLU A 105 2.94 1.78 17.72
C GLU A 105 2.32 2.90 16.88
N CYS A 106 3.15 3.68 16.19
CA CYS A 106 2.72 4.81 15.39
C CYS A 106 3.22 4.69 13.95
N TYR A 107 2.72 5.56 13.09
CA TYR A 107 3.21 5.68 11.72
C TYR A 107 3.83 7.06 11.52
N ILE A 108 5.00 7.06 10.89
CA ILE A 108 5.78 8.26 10.60
C ILE A 108 5.54 8.61 9.13
N PHE A 109 5.01 9.80 8.88
CA PHE A 109 4.86 10.29 7.52
C PHE A 109 6.22 10.51 6.87
N LEU A 110 6.34 10.05 5.64
CA LEU A 110 7.51 10.20 4.79
C LEU A 110 7.15 11.07 3.59
N GLU A 111 8.16 11.78 3.06
CA GLU A 111 8.04 12.44 1.76
C GLU A 111 7.90 11.40 0.63
N ASN A 112 8.61 10.28 0.75
CA ASN A 112 8.53 9.19 -0.22
C ASN A 112 8.98 7.84 0.38
N ILE A 113 8.65 6.73 -0.29
CA ILE A 113 9.20 5.40 0.01
C ILE A 113 10.63 5.23 -0.52
N PRO A 114 11.44 4.35 0.10
CA PRO A 114 12.76 4.03 -0.42
C PRO A 114 12.68 3.39 -1.81
N ASN A 115 13.77 3.50 -2.56
CA ASN A 115 13.93 2.70 -3.77
C ASN A 115 14.25 1.26 -3.39
N TYR A 116 13.88 0.31 -4.24
CA TYR A 116 14.26 -1.07 -4.04
C TYR A 116 15.77 -1.24 -4.15
N THR A 117 16.37 -1.76 -3.09
CA THR A 117 17.76 -2.23 -3.05
C THR A 117 17.74 -3.74 -2.90
N LYS A 118 18.42 -4.45 -3.82
CA LYS A 118 18.55 -5.91 -3.80
C LYS A 118 19.20 -6.44 -2.53
#